data_AF-A0A497LQ67-F1
#
_entry.id   AF-A0A497LQ67-F1
#
_cell.length_a   1.000
_cell.length_b   1.000
_cell.length_c   1.000
_cell.angle_alpha   90.00
_cell.angle_beta   90.00
_cell.angle_gamma   90.00
#
_symmetry.space_group_name_H-M   'P 1'
#
loop_
_entity.id
_entity.type
_entity.pdbx_description
1 polymer ?
#
loop_
_entity_poly.entity_id
_entity_poly.type
_entity_poly.pdbx_seq_one_letter_code
_entity_poly.pdbx_strand_id
1 'polypeptide(L)' 'MDNMDNEVKKWREQAEEDIDSAKFNLEGGKYKVASFLAQQAVEKFIQDILMSFQLKILEKNPLDW' A
#
# COMPACT_ATOMS: atom_id res chain seq x y z
N MET A 1 -1.37 17.30 -8.41
CA MET A 1 -0.98 15.90 -8.68
C MET A 1 0.09 15.45 -7.70
N ASP A 2 1.14 16.24 -7.47
CA ASP A 2 2.26 15.95 -6.54
C ASP A 2 1.88 15.39 -5.17
N ASN A 3 0.78 15.84 -4.57
CA ASN A 3 0.35 15.33 -3.26
C ASN A 3 -0.12 13.86 -3.35
N MET A 4 -0.86 13.49 -4.39
CA MET A 4 -1.47 12.17 -4.49
C MET A 4 -0.47 11.11 -4.97
N ASP A 5 0.46 11.47 -5.85
CA ASP A 5 1.57 10.59 -6.25
C ASP A 5 2.48 10.26 -5.05
N ASN A 6 2.74 11.25 -4.19
CA ASN A 6 3.46 11.04 -2.94
C ASN A 6 2.69 10.12 -1.97
N GLU A 7 1.36 10.26 -1.88
CA GLU A 7 0.54 9.36 -1.07
C GLU A 7 0.56 7.92 -1.61
N VAL A 8 0.47 7.72 -2.93
CA VAL A 8 0.61 6.41 -3.59
C VAL A 8 1.94 5.75 -3.21
N LYS A 9 3.05 6.50 -3.31
CA LYS A 9 4.37 6.02 -2.92
C LYS A 9 4.43 5.60 -1.44
N LYS A 10 3.84 6.39 -0.54
CA LYS A 10 3.77 6.06 0.89
C LYS A 10 2.99 4.78 1.17
N TRP A 11 1.88 4.53 0.47
CA TRP A 11 1.11 3.29 0.63
C TRP A 11 1.93 2.07 0.23
N ARG A 12 2.70 2.19 -0.86
CA ARG A 12 3.62 1.13 -1.28
C ARG A 12 4.75 0.89 -0.27
N GLU A 13 5.42 1.94 0.17
CA GLU A 13 6.52 1.83 1.15
C GLU A 13 6.03 1.18 2.45
N GLN A 14 4.86 1.58 2.95
CA GLN A 14 4.28 0.96 4.16
C GLN A 14 3.89 -0.51 3.92
N ALA A 15 3.38 -0.86 2.73
CA ALA A 15 3.09 -2.26 2.40
C ALA A 15 4.35 -3.13 2.40
N GLU A 16 5.47 -2.60 1.89
CA GLU A 16 6.78 -3.25 1.90
C GLU A 16 7.31 -3.41 3.34
N GLU A 17 7.21 -2.38 4.17
CA GLU A 17 7.58 -2.44 5.59
C GLU A 17 6.73 -3.45 6.39
N ASP A 18 5.43 -3.51 6.12
CA ASP A 18 4.51 -4.45 6.77
C ASP A 18 4.87 -5.90 6.41
N ILE A 19 5.16 -6.21 5.14
CA ILE A 19 5.50 -7.59 4.75
C ILE A 19 6.87 -8.02 5.28
N ASP A 20 7.84 -7.11 5.34
CA ASP A 20 9.15 -7.41 5.93
C ASP A 20 9.05 -7.61 7.44
N SER A 21 8.24 -6.79 8.11
CA SER A 21 7.92 -6.96 9.53
C SER A 21 7.15 -8.27 9.78
N ALA A 22 6.27 -8.68 8.86
CA ALA A 22 5.56 -9.96 8.93
C ALA A 22 6.54 -11.14 8.86
N LYS A 23 7.51 -11.11 7.93
CA LYS A 23 8.57 -12.14 7.82
C LYS A 23 9.41 -12.23 9.09
N PHE A 24 9.87 -11.09 9.62
CA PHE A 24 10.64 -11.05 10.87
C PHE A 24 9.86 -11.67 12.04
N ASN A 25 8.57 -11.34 12.18
CA ASN A 25 7.73 -11.90 13.23
C ASN A 25 7.42 -13.39 13.02
N LEU A 26 7.33 -13.85 11.76
CA LEU A 26 7.16 -15.26 11.45
C LEU A 26 8.38 -16.07 11.90
N GLU A 27 9.59 -15.61 11.57
CA GLU A 27 10.85 -16.23 12.00
C GLU A 27 11.01 -16.23 13.53
N GLY A 28 10.54 -15.16 14.20
CA GLY A 28 10.53 -15.05 15.66
C GLY A 28 9.41 -15.83 16.36
N GLY A 29 8.60 -16.62 15.65
CA GLY A 29 7.49 -17.41 16.22
C GLY A 29 6.31 -16.57 16.72
N LYS A 30 6.22 -15.30 16.33
CA LYS A 30 5.13 -14.37 16.69
C LYS A 30 4.01 -14.43 15.65
N TYR A 31 3.43 -15.60 15.47
CA TYR A 31 2.50 -15.89 14.36
C TYR A 31 1.29 -14.94 14.27
N LYS A 32 0.68 -14.56 15.40
CA LYS A 32 -0.45 -13.61 15.40
C LYS A 32 -0.06 -12.25 14.83
N VAL A 33 1.13 -11.75 15.18
CA VAL A 33 1.66 -10.47 14.70
C VAL A 33 2.03 -10.59 13.22
N ALA A 34 2.68 -11.70 12.84
CA ALA A 34 3.00 -11.98 11.45
C ALA A 34 1.76 -12.00 10.54
N SER A 35 0.69 -12.70 10.93
CA SER A 35 -0.56 -12.74 10.16
C SER A 35 -1.24 -11.38 10.06
N PHE A 36 -1.26 -10.60 11.15
CA PHE A 36 -1.82 -9.25 11.14
C PHE A 36 -1.06 -8.34 10.15
N LEU A 37 0.27 -8.33 10.22
CA LEU A 37 1.10 -7.51 9.34
C LEU A 37 1.03 -7.97 7.88
N ALA A 38 0.93 -9.28 7.62
CA ALA A 38 0.72 -9.78 6.27
C ALA A 38 -0.62 -9.31 5.68
N GLN A 39 -1.70 -9.29 6.47
CA GLN A 39 -2.99 -8.70 6.05
C GLN A 39 -2.84 -7.21 5.76
N GLN A 40 -2.18 -6.46 6.65
CA GLN A 40 -1.95 -5.02 6.48
C GLN A 40 -1.15 -4.71 5.20
N ALA A 41 -0.11 -5.48 4.91
CA ALA A 41 0.66 -5.34 3.66
C ALA A 41 -0.23 -5.45 2.42
N VAL A 42 -1.11 -6.45 2.38
CA VAL A 42 -2.03 -6.65 1.24
C VAL A 42 -3.05 -5.51 1.13
N GLU A 43 -3.64 -5.08 2.25
CA GLU A 43 -4.60 -3.97 2.26
C GLU A 43 -3.98 -2.67 1.72
N LYS A 44 -2.76 -2.34 2.17
CA LYS A 44 -2.03 -1.15 1.73
C LYS A 44 -1.59 -1.25 0.27
N PHE A 45 -1.19 -2.42 -0.19
CA PHE A 45 -0.83 -2.64 -1.59
C PHE A 45 -2.05 -2.49 -2.53
N ILE A 46 -3.22 -2.98 -2.11
CA ILE A 46 -4.47 -2.77 -2.87
C ILE A 46 -4.81 -1.27 -2.92
N GLN A 47 -4.62 -0.54 -1.82
CA GLN A 47 -4.85 0.90 -1.78
C GLN A 47 -3.92 1.66 -2.76
N ASP A 48 -2.62 1.32 -2.78
CA ASP A 48 -1.64 1.82 -3.75
C ASP A 48 -2.11 1.60 -5.20
N ILE A 49 -2.56 0.37 -5.52
CA ILE A 49 -3.07 0.02 -6.84
C ILE A 49 -4.30 0.87 -7.21
N LEU A 50 -5.31 0.93 -6.33
CA LEU A 50 -6.56 1.65 -6.61
C LEU A 50 -6.31 3.15 -6.83
N MET A 51 -5.47 3.76 -6.00
CA MET A 51 -5.10 5.17 -6.15
C MET A 51 -4.31 5.41 -7.44
N SER A 52 -3.35 4.54 -7.76
CA SER A 52 -2.61 4.59 -9.03
C SER A 52 -3.54 4.51 -10.25
N PHE A 53 -4.56 3.64 -10.20
CA PHE A 53 -5.56 3.53 -11.26
C PHE A 53 -6.41 4.79 -11.37
N GLN A 54 -6.87 5.34 -10.24
CA GLN A 54 -7.66 6.55 -10.22
C GLN A 54 -6.90 7.74 -10.84
N LEU A 55 -5.61 7.89 -10.53
CA LEU A 55 -4.77 8.94 -11.12
C LEU A 55 -4.69 8.83 -12.63
N LYS A 56 -4.41 7.62 -13.15
CA LYS A 56 -4.37 7.38 -14.61
C LYS A 56 -5.70 7.68 -15.31
N ILE A 57 -6.84 7.45 -14.64
CA ILE A 57 -8.15 7.78 -15.18
C ILE A 57 -8.33 9.30 -15.26
N LEU A 58 -7.97 10.02 -14.19
CA LEU A 58 -8.07 11.47 -14.11
C LEU A 58 -7.11 12.20 -15.06
N GLU A 59 -5.91 11.65 -15.31
CA GLU A 59 -5.00 12.16 -16.33
C GLU A 59 -5.59 12.06 -17.75
N LYS A 60 -6.33 10.98 -18.03
CA LYS A 60 -6.97 10.77 -19.34
C LYS A 60 -8.28 11.53 -19.51
N ASN A 61 -9.00 11.73 -18.42
CA ASN A 61 -10.29 12.42 -18.39
C ASN A 61 -10.24 13.47 -17.27
N PRO A 62 -9.55 14.60 -17.50
CA PRO A 62 -9.51 15.68 -16.53
C PRO A 62 -10.94 16.14 -16.24
N LEU A 63 -11.26 16.31 -14.97
CA LEU A 63 -12.56 16.79 -14.55
C LEU A 63 -12.62 18.30 -14.83
N ASP A 64 -13.39 18.69 -15.85
CA ASP A 64 -13.66 20.08 -16.22
C ASP A 64 -14.87 20.62 -15.44
N TRP A 65 -14.75 20.70 -14.11
CA TRP A 65 -15.70 21.45 -13.29
C TRP A 65 -14.98 22.44 -12.38
#